data_AF-A0A6A5GG32-F1
#
_entry.id   AF-A0A6A5GG32-F1
#
_cell.length_a   1.000
_cell.length_b   1.000
_cell.length_c   1.000
_cell.angle_alpha   90.00
_cell.angle_beta   90.00
_cell.angle_gamma   90.00
#
_symmetry.space_group_name_H-M   'P 1'
#
loop_
_entity.id
_entity.type
_entity.pdbx_description
1 polymer ?
#
loop_
_entity_poly.entity_id
_entity_poly.type
_entity_poly.pdbx_seq_one_letter_code
_entity_poly.pdbx_strand_id
1 'polypeptide(L)'
;MSHSAILERIEKDLKEMRRELEWESSANMRLKTSHNEEVATLQRLKKNAEHQLKTLKLSSKKEIEELKKEQSRDLNTILDLHQQLNNLKSLHETMIERQRKSTDIWRELYVNQKRQLANTEKELLRTAVLLAKKELREQPMAREKQKKYETLLCEICSVGYGQEEDRTPRVLGCGHTICLGCCKMIAQPDQIQCPFCRFVTQLTGRTISHLPKNYLVLNM
;
A
#
# COMPACT_ATOMS: atom_id res chain seq x y z
N MET A 1 -101.70 -83.97 57.80
CA MET A 1 -101.94 -82.52 57.68
C MET A 1 -103.20 -82.32 56.85
N SER A 2 -104.15 -81.46 57.25
CA SER A 2 -105.38 -81.26 56.48
C SER A 2 -105.07 -80.53 55.16
N HIS A 3 -105.75 -80.90 54.07
CA HIS A 3 -105.59 -80.27 52.75
C HIS A 3 -105.73 -78.73 52.81
N SER A 4 -106.58 -78.22 53.71
CA SER A 4 -106.82 -76.78 53.91
C SER A 4 -105.57 -76.04 54.40
N ALA A 5 -104.77 -76.60 55.32
CA ALA A 5 -103.55 -75.93 55.80
C ALA A 5 -102.44 -75.87 54.73
N ILE A 6 -102.43 -76.83 53.80
CA ILE A 6 -101.49 -76.84 52.66
C ILE A 6 -101.87 -75.76 51.65
N LEU A 7 -103.17 -75.61 51.36
CA LEU A 7 -103.69 -74.58 50.46
C LEU A 7 -103.42 -73.16 50.97
N GLU A 8 -103.68 -72.88 52.25
CA GLU A 8 -103.39 -71.55 52.84
C GLU A 8 -101.89 -71.18 52.76
N ARG A 9 -101.01 -72.16 52.95
CA ARG A 9 -99.57 -71.95 52.82
C ARG A 9 -99.17 -71.64 51.38
N ILE A 10 -99.70 -72.39 50.42
CA ILE A 10 -99.47 -72.13 48.98
C ILE A 10 -99.99 -70.74 48.59
N GLU A 11 -101.15 -70.32 49.09
CA GLU A 11 -101.70 -68.98 48.83
C GLU A 11 -100.82 -67.87 49.41
N LYS A 12 -100.28 -68.06 50.62
CA LYS A 12 -99.33 -67.14 51.23
C LYS A 12 -98.04 -67.04 50.41
N ASP A 13 -97.46 -68.18 50.03
CA ASP A 13 -96.23 -68.25 49.23
C ASP A 13 -96.44 -67.61 47.84
N LEU A 14 -97.60 -67.83 47.20
CA LEU A 14 -97.96 -67.17 45.94
C LEU A 14 -98.08 -65.65 46.07
N LYS A 15 -98.61 -65.16 47.20
CA LYS A 15 -98.72 -63.72 47.48
C LYS A 15 -97.35 -63.09 47.74
N GLU A 16 -96.45 -63.82 48.40
CA GLU A 16 -95.07 -63.40 48.66
C GLU A 16 -94.26 -63.37 47.35
N MET A 17 -94.29 -64.44 46.56
CA MET A 17 -93.67 -64.49 45.23
C MET A 17 -94.18 -63.38 44.29
N ARG A 18 -95.48 -63.02 44.36
CA ARG A 18 -96.04 -61.91 43.58
C ARG A 18 -95.44 -60.56 43.99
N ARG A 19 -95.30 -60.32 45.30
CA ARG A 19 -94.68 -59.08 45.82
C ARG A 19 -93.21 -58.99 45.45
N GLU A 20 -92.47 -60.10 45.52
CA GLU A 20 -91.08 -60.16 45.07
C GLU A 20 -90.96 -59.87 43.58
N LEU A 21 -91.81 -60.49 42.75
CA LEU A 21 -91.83 -60.23 41.31
C LEU A 21 -92.15 -58.76 40.98
N GLU A 22 -93.08 -58.14 41.70
CA GLU A 22 -93.40 -56.71 41.56
C GLU A 22 -92.23 -55.80 41.98
N TRP A 23 -91.54 -56.16 43.06
CA TRP A 23 -90.37 -55.44 43.56
C TRP A 23 -89.19 -55.53 42.58
N GLU A 24 -88.89 -56.73 42.09
CA GLU A 24 -87.86 -57.00 41.08
C GLU A 24 -88.18 -56.31 39.75
N SER A 25 -89.44 -56.33 39.31
CA SER A 25 -89.88 -55.61 38.12
C SER A 25 -89.65 -54.10 38.26
N SER A 26 -89.97 -53.55 39.43
CA SER A 26 -89.73 -52.13 39.75
C SER A 26 -88.24 -51.78 39.86
N ALA A 27 -87.41 -52.68 40.41
CA ALA A 27 -85.96 -52.53 40.46
C ALA A 27 -85.34 -52.55 39.04
N ASN A 28 -85.74 -53.51 38.20
CA ASN A 28 -85.30 -53.60 36.81
C ASN A 28 -85.74 -52.40 35.97
N MET A 29 -86.95 -51.88 36.18
CA MET A 29 -87.39 -50.64 35.53
C MET A 29 -86.50 -49.45 35.91
N ARG A 30 -86.15 -49.31 37.20
CA ARG A 30 -85.22 -48.26 37.66
C ARG A 30 -83.83 -48.40 37.03
N LEU A 31 -83.28 -49.62 37.00
CA LEU A 31 -82.00 -49.89 36.36
C LEU A 31 -82.02 -49.59 34.87
N LYS A 32 -83.09 -49.97 34.16
CA LYS A 32 -83.27 -49.67 32.73
C LYS A 32 -83.32 -48.16 32.48
N THR A 33 -84.03 -47.40 33.32
CA THR A 33 -84.07 -45.94 33.23
C THR A 33 -82.69 -45.32 33.45
N SER A 34 -81.98 -45.73 34.50
CA SER A 34 -80.61 -45.26 34.80
C SER A 34 -79.65 -45.57 33.63
N HIS A 35 -79.71 -46.79 33.10
CA HIS A 35 -78.88 -47.18 31.95
C HIS A 35 -79.19 -46.33 30.71
N ASN A 36 -80.46 -46.06 30.42
CA ASN A 36 -80.84 -45.21 29.29
C ASN A 36 -80.35 -43.77 29.46
N GLU A 37 -80.38 -43.23 30.68
CA GLU A 37 -79.83 -41.92 31.01
C GLU A 37 -78.31 -41.90 30.80
N GLU A 38 -77.59 -42.89 31.30
CA GLU A 38 -76.14 -43.03 31.08
C GLU A 38 -75.80 -43.11 29.58
N VAL A 39 -76.50 -43.94 28.81
CA VAL A 39 -76.31 -44.03 27.36
C VAL A 39 -76.56 -42.69 26.68
N ALA A 40 -77.60 -41.96 27.08
CA ALA A 40 -77.88 -40.63 26.54
C ALA A 40 -76.75 -39.63 26.88
N THR A 41 -76.18 -39.68 28.09
CA THR A 41 -75.04 -38.84 28.47
C THR A 41 -73.80 -39.16 27.64
N LEU A 42 -73.46 -40.45 27.48
CA LEU A 42 -72.32 -40.89 26.68
C LEU A 42 -72.46 -40.47 25.21
N GLN A 43 -73.66 -40.56 24.65
CA GLN A 43 -73.93 -40.10 23.29
C GLN A 43 -73.72 -38.59 23.13
N ARG A 44 -74.10 -37.77 24.13
CA ARG A 44 -73.83 -36.32 24.11
C ARG A 44 -72.34 -36.03 24.21
N LEU A 45 -71.63 -36.70 25.13
CA LEU A 45 -70.18 -36.54 25.28
C LEU A 45 -69.44 -36.94 24.00
N LYS A 46 -69.81 -38.05 23.37
CA LYS A 46 -69.25 -38.47 22.08
C LYS A 46 -69.44 -37.41 21.00
N LYS A 47 -70.67 -36.88 20.84
CA LYS A 47 -70.95 -35.81 19.87
C LYS A 47 -70.12 -34.56 20.13
N ASN A 48 -69.96 -34.18 21.40
CA ASN A 48 -69.15 -33.02 21.78
C ASN A 48 -67.66 -33.25 21.46
N ALA A 49 -67.12 -34.43 21.78
CA ALA A 49 -65.74 -34.78 21.47
C ALA A 49 -65.48 -34.82 19.95
N GLU A 50 -66.40 -35.38 19.17
CA GLU A 50 -66.33 -35.39 17.70
C GLU A 50 -66.31 -33.97 17.11
N HIS A 51 -67.15 -33.08 17.65
CA HIS A 51 -67.18 -31.68 17.25
C HIS A 51 -65.86 -30.97 17.58
N GLN A 52 -65.36 -31.13 18.82
CA GLN A 52 -64.07 -30.56 19.24
C GLN A 52 -62.92 -31.06 18.36
N LEU A 53 -62.88 -32.36 18.08
CA LEU A 53 -61.86 -32.96 17.22
C LEU A 53 -61.90 -32.38 15.81
N LYS A 54 -63.10 -32.17 15.25
CA LYS A 54 -63.27 -31.55 13.93
C LYS A 54 -62.74 -30.12 13.91
N THR A 55 -63.07 -29.34 14.93
CA THR A 55 -62.61 -27.94 15.06
C THR A 55 -61.09 -27.86 15.21
N LEU A 56 -60.50 -28.69 16.08
CA LEU A 56 -59.05 -28.78 16.26
C LEU A 56 -58.35 -29.16 14.96
N LYS A 57 -58.83 -30.19 14.25
CA LYS A 57 -58.26 -30.59 12.95
C LYS A 57 -58.28 -29.46 11.93
N LEU A 58 -59.34 -28.66 11.89
CA LEU A 58 -59.43 -27.50 11.00
C LEU A 58 -58.46 -26.39 11.40
N SER A 59 -58.31 -26.09 12.69
CA SER A 59 -57.34 -25.11 13.19
C SER A 59 -55.91 -25.54 12.85
N SER A 60 -55.52 -26.75 13.23
CA SER A 60 -54.18 -27.27 12.97
C SER A 60 -53.88 -27.35 11.47
N LYS A 61 -54.87 -27.68 10.63
CA LYS A 61 -54.69 -27.65 9.17
C LYS A 61 -54.37 -26.24 8.67
N LYS A 62 -55.08 -25.21 9.16
CA LYS A 62 -54.83 -23.81 8.79
C LYS A 62 -53.44 -23.37 9.23
N GLU A 63 -53.06 -23.65 10.48
CA GLU A 63 -51.73 -23.34 11.02
C GLU A 63 -50.61 -23.98 10.19
N ILE A 64 -50.73 -25.26 9.84
CA ILE A 64 -49.77 -25.95 8.97
C ILE A 64 -49.66 -25.27 7.61
N GLU A 65 -50.78 -24.83 7.04
CA GLU A 65 -50.81 -24.18 5.73
C GLU A 65 -50.21 -22.77 5.77
N GLU A 66 -50.38 -22.04 6.87
CA GLU A 66 -49.73 -20.76 7.11
C GLU A 66 -48.21 -20.93 7.28
N LEU A 67 -47.77 -21.89 8.09
CA LEU A 67 -46.35 -22.21 8.27
C LEU A 67 -45.69 -22.62 6.94
N LYS A 68 -46.38 -23.39 6.09
CA LYS A 68 -45.87 -23.74 4.75
C LYS A 68 -45.70 -22.51 3.85
N LYS A 69 -46.62 -21.55 3.93
CA LYS A 69 -46.52 -20.29 3.17
C LYS A 69 -45.35 -19.45 3.67
N GLU A 70 -45.17 -19.37 4.98
CA GLU A 70 -44.04 -18.67 5.60
C GLU A 70 -42.71 -19.30 5.19
N GLN A 71 -42.57 -20.63 5.34
CA GLN A 71 -41.39 -21.37 4.91
C GLN A 71 -41.05 -21.15 3.43
N SER A 72 -42.06 -21.07 2.55
CA SER A 72 -41.85 -20.78 1.13
C SER A 72 -41.32 -19.36 0.90
N ARG A 73 -41.81 -18.37 1.65
CA ARG A 73 -41.27 -16.98 1.59
C ARG A 73 -39.83 -16.92 2.09
N ASP A 74 -39.54 -17.62 3.18
CA ASP A 74 -38.19 -17.66 3.74
C ASP A 74 -37.21 -18.32 2.76
N LEU A 75 -37.61 -19.43 2.14
CA LEU A 75 -36.81 -20.10 1.12
C LEU A 75 -36.49 -19.17 -0.05
N ASN A 76 -37.48 -18.44 -0.55
CA ASN A 76 -37.27 -17.48 -1.64
C ASN A 76 -36.32 -16.35 -1.22
N THR A 77 -36.45 -15.84 0.00
CA THR A 77 -35.54 -14.82 0.55
C THR A 77 -34.12 -15.35 0.64
N ILE A 78 -33.93 -16.57 1.13
CA ILE A 78 -32.60 -17.21 1.21
C ILE A 78 -31.97 -17.37 -0.18
N LEU A 79 -32.76 -17.79 -1.17
CA LEU A 79 -32.26 -17.92 -2.55
C LEU A 79 -31.82 -16.58 -3.14
N ASP A 80 -32.60 -15.52 -2.93
CA ASP A 80 -32.25 -14.17 -3.39
C ASP A 80 -30.98 -13.65 -2.71
N LEU A 81 -30.89 -13.77 -1.38
CA LEU A 81 -29.68 -13.39 -0.63
C LEU A 81 -28.45 -14.19 -1.07
N HIS A 82 -28.61 -15.47 -1.36
CA HIS A 82 -27.53 -16.30 -1.89
C HIS A 82 -27.04 -15.79 -3.26
N GLN A 83 -27.96 -15.41 -4.15
CA GLN A 83 -27.61 -14.82 -5.44
C GLN A 83 -26.89 -13.47 -5.28
N GLN A 84 -27.39 -12.60 -4.39
CA GLN A 84 -26.74 -11.32 -4.09
C GLN A 84 -25.31 -11.52 -3.56
N LEU A 85 -25.11 -12.47 -2.65
CA LEU A 85 -23.79 -12.81 -2.11
C LEU A 85 -22.83 -13.28 -3.21
N ASN A 86 -23.29 -14.14 -4.13
CA ASN A 86 -22.48 -14.61 -5.25
C ASN A 86 -22.09 -13.45 -6.19
N ASN A 87 -23.01 -12.53 -6.47
CA ASN A 87 -22.73 -11.34 -7.27
C ASN A 87 -21.67 -10.45 -6.59
N LEU A 88 -21.80 -10.22 -5.27
CA LEU A 88 -20.84 -9.43 -4.50
C LEU A 88 -19.45 -10.08 -4.47
N LYS A 89 -19.40 -11.40 -4.34
CA LYS A 89 -18.14 -12.17 -4.39
C LYS A 89 -17.45 -12.02 -5.74
N SER A 90 -18.18 -12.19 -6.83
CA SER A 90 -17.65 -12.00 -8.20
C SER A 90 -17.12 -10.58 -8.40
N LEU A 91 -17.87 -9.56 -7.95
CA LEU A 91 -17.41 -8.17 -7.99
C LEU A 91 -16.10 -8.00 -7.20
N HIS A 92 -16.03 -8.55 -5.99
CA HIS A 92 -14.82 -8.47 -5.16
C HIS A 92 -13.60 -9.15 -5.80
N GLU A 93 -13.78 -10.32 -6.42
CA GLU A 93 -12.72 -11.01 -7.16
C GLU A 93 -12.18 -10.14 -8.30
N THR A 94 -13.05 -9.47 -9.07
CA THR A 94 -12.60 -8.56 -10.14
C THR A 94 -11.86 -7.33 -9.60
N MET A 95 -12.25 -6.80 -8.44
CA MET A 95 -11.56 -5.68 -7.80
C MET A 95 -10.16 -6.06 -7.33
N ILE A 96 -10.03 -7.22 -6.67
CA ILE A 96 -8.72 -7.75 -6.27
C ILE A 96 -7.82 -7.93 -7.50
N GLU A 97 -8.34 -8.51 -8.57
CA GLU A 97 -7.55 -8.76 -9.78
C GLU A 97 -7.08 -7.46 -10.45
N ARG A 98 -7.95 -6.45 -10.52
CA ARG A 98 -7.56 -5.10 -10.99
C ARG A 98 -6.45 -4.49 -10.14
N GLN A 99 -6.58 -4.59 -8.81
CA GLN A 99 -5.58 -4.05 -7.88
C GLN A 99 -4.23 -4.78 -8.01
N ARG A 100 -4.25 -6.11 -8.14
CA ARG A 100 -3.04 -6.92 -8.37
C ARG A 100 -2.34 -6.51 -9.65
N LYS A 101 -3.06 -6.46 -10.79
CA LYS A 101 -2.50 -6.00 -12.07
C LYS A 101 -1.88 -4.62 -11.99
N SER A 102 -2.56 -3.66 -11.35
CA SER A 102 -2.00 -2.32 -11.16
C SER A 102 -0.72 -2.36 -10.33
N THR A 103 -0.69 -3.14 -9.24
CA THR A 103 0.47 -3.30 -8.38
C THR A 103 1.65 -3.93 -9.13
N ASP A 104 1.40 -4.93 -9.96
CA ASP A 104 2.43 -5.60 -10.77
C ASP A 104 3.02 -4.67 -11.81
N ILE A 105 2.19 -3.85 -12.49
CA ILE A 105 2.64 -2.81 -13.41
C ILE A 105 3.55 -1.82 -12.68
N TRP A 106 3.13 -1.30 -11.52
CA TRP A 106 3.95 -0.37 -10.74
C TRP A 106 5.27 -0.98 -10.28
N ARG A 107 5.25 -2.25 -9.87
CA ARG A 107 6.47 -2.99 -9.49
C ARG A 107 7.43 -3.10 -10.65
N GLU A 108 6.94 -3.46 -11.84
CA GLU A 108 7.76 -3.57 -13.04
C GLU A 108 8.35 -2.21 -13.46
N LEU A 109 7.52 -1.16 -13.48
CA LEU A 109 7.96 0.21 -13.76
C LEU A 109 9.06 0.67 -12.79
N TYR A 110 8.87 0.43 -11.48
CA TYR A 110 9.85 0.78 -10.46
C TYR A 110 11.18 0.04 -10.65
N VAL A 111 11.15 -1.27 -10.91
CA VAL A 111 12.36 -2.07 -11.15
C VAL A 111 13.09 -1.60 -12.41
N ASN A 112 12.35 -1.33 -13.49
CA ASN A 112 12.92 -0.84 -14.74
C ASN A 112 13.54 0.56 -14.56
N GLN A 113 12.85 1.48 -13.89
CA GLN A 113 13.37 2.82 -13.60
C GLN A 113 14.64 2.76 -12.74
N LYS A 114 14.64 1.93 -11.69
CA LYS A 114 15.82 1.73 -10.82
C LYS A 114 17.01 1.18 -11.61
N ARG A 115 16.76 0.24 -12.54
CA ARG A 115 17.79 -0.30 -13.43
C ARG A 115 18.35 0.77 -14.38
N GLN A 116 17.48 1.58 -14.97
CA GLN A 116 17.89 2.68 -15.85
C GLN A 116 18.77 3.68 -15.10
N LEU A 117 18.37 4.10 -13.89
CA LEU A 117 19.16 5.01 -13.06
C LEU A 117 20.55 4.43 -12.72
N ALA A 118 20.63 3.14 -12.38
CA ALA A 118 21.93 2.52 -12.11
C ALA A 118 22.83 2.44 -13.36
N ASN A 119 22.24 2.29 -14.55
CA ASN A 119 23.00 2.28 -15.81
C ASN A 119 23.48 3.69 -16.18
N THR A 120 22.61 4.70 -16.07
CA THR A 120 22.99 6.09 -16.35
C THR A 120 24.04 6.59 -15.37
N GLU A 121 23.92 6.24 -14.09
CA GLU A 121 24.94 6.54 -13.08
C GLU A 121 26.30 5.92 -13.45
N LYS A 122 26.34 4.65 -13.87
CA LYS A 122 27.56 4.00 -14.35
C LYS A 122 28.17 4.69 -15.57
N GLU A 123 27.34 5.12 -16.52
CA GLU A 123 27.81 5.83 -17.72
C GLU A 123 28.35 7.22 -17.39
N LEU A 124 27.68 7.96 -16.51
CA LEU A 124 28.14 9.26 -16.02
C LEU A 124 29.46 9.11 -15.28
N LEU A 125 29.60 8.10 -14.42
CA LEU A 125 30.84 7.84 -13.69
C LEU A 125 32.00 7.50 -14.64
N ARG A 126 31.75 6.66 -15.65
CA ARG A 126 32.75 6.35 -16.69
C ARG A 126 33.17 7.61 -17.45
N THR A 127 32.21 8.44 -17.83
CA THR A 127 32.46 9.70 -18.55
C THR A 127 33.26 10.68 -17.70
N ALA A 128 32.88 10.86 -16.43
CA ALA A 128 33.58 11.70 -15.48
C ALA A 128 35.04 11.24 -15.28
N VAL A 129 35.27 9.93 -15.15
CA VAL A 129 36.63 9.36 -15.05
C VAL A 129 37.46 9.63 -16.30
N LEU A 130 36.87 9.53 -17.50
CA LEU A 130 37.58 9.82 -18.76
C LEU A 130 37.94 11.30 -18.88
N LEU A 131 37.02 12.20 -18.52
CA LEU A 131 37.26 13.65 -18.50
C LEU A 131 38.35 14.01 -17.51
N ALA A 132 38.29 13.51 -16.27
CA ALA A 132 39.32 13.74 -15.26
C ALA A 132 40.71 13.24 -15.72
N LYS A 133 40.77 12.06 -16.37
CA LYS A 133 42.01 11.54 -16.96
C LYS A 133 42.53 12.40 -18.12
N LYS A 134 41.64 13.04 -18.89
CA LYS A 134 42.02 13.96 -19.97
C LYS A 134 42.60 15.25 -19.39
N GLU A 135 41.92 15.86 -18.43
CA GLU A 135 42.38 17.06 -17.75
C GLU A 135 43.75 16.86 -17.10
N LEU A 136 43.96 15.74 -16.39
CA LEU A 136 45.25 15.44 -15.78
C LEU A 136 46.40 15.35 -16.80
N ARG A 137 46.11 14.86 -18.01
CA ARG A 137 47.10 14.82 -19.11
C ARG A 137 47.38 16.20 -19.71
N GLU A 138 46.39 17.08 -19.73
CA GLU A 138 46.51 18.42 -20.32
C GLU A 138 47.07 19.47 -19.33
N GLN A 139 46.91 19.26 -18.02
CA GLN A 139 47.44 20.12 -16.95
C GLN A 139 48.94 20.45 -17.05
N PRO A 140 49.87 19.48 -17.26
CA PRO A 140 51.29 19.80 -17.37
C PRO A 140 51.58 20.66 -18.59
N MET A 141 50.97 20.37 -19.74
CA MET A 141 51.13 21.16 -20.97
C MET A 141 50.59 22.60 -20.82
N ALA A 142 49.47 22.77 -20.10
CA ALA A 142 48.90 24.10 -19.82
C ALA A 142 49.78 24.89 -18.85
N ARG A 143 50.25 24.26 -17.75
CA ARG A 143 51.16 24.89 -16.77
C ARG A 143 52.51 25.24 -17.39
N GLU A 144 53.07 24.37 -18.23
CA GLU A 144 54.32 24.65 -18.95
C GLU A 144 54.16 25.78 -19.96
N LYS A 145 53.07 25.81 -20.74
CA LYS A 145 52.78 26.93 -21.65
C LYS A 145 52.61 28.25 -20.90
N GLN A 146 51.92 28.23 -19.76
CA GLN A 146 51.70 29.42 -18.94
C GLN A 146 53.02 29.90 -18.30
N LYS A 147 53.81 29.00 -17.72
CA LYS A 147 55.14 29.32 -17.19
C LYS A 147 56.07 29.85 -18.28
N LYS A 148 56.02 29.27 -19.49
CA LYS A 148 56.78 29.77 -20.64
C LYS A 148 56.34 31.19 -21.03
N TYR A 149 55.04 31.47 -21.05
CA TYR A 149 54.53 32.81 -21.34
C TYR A 149 54.96 33.84 -20.29
N GLU A 150 54.87 33.50 -19.00
CA GLU A 150 55.33 34.36 -17.90
C GLU A 150 56.81 34.71 -18.01
N THR A 151 57.68 33.77 -18.41
CA THR A 151 59.12 34.03 -18.62
C THR A 151 59.45 34.93 -19.83
N LEU A 152 58.48 35.18 -20.72
CA LEU A 152 58.64 36.06 -21.89
C LEU A 152 58.16 37.49 -21.62
N LEU A 153 57.65 37.78 -20.42
CA LEU A 153 57.19 39.10 -20.02
C LEU A 153 58.19 39.76 -19.08
N CYS A 154 58.33 41.08 -19.17
CA CYS A 154 59.02 41.87 -18.16
C CYS A 154 58.21 41.88 -16.86
N GLU A 155 58.77 41.37 -15.75
CA GLU A 155 58.08 41.30 -14.45
C GLU A 155 57.70 42.67 -13.86
N ILE A 156 58.21 43.78 -14.40
CA ILE A 156 57.89 45.14 -13.95
C ILE A 156 56.66 45.69 -14.68
N CYS A 157 56.64 45.62 -16.01
CA CYS A 157 55.58 46.22 -16.82
C CYS A 157 54.60 45.20 -17.42
N SER A 158 54.85 43.90 -17.22
CA SER A 158 54.10 42.78 -17.81
C SER A 158 54.01 42.80 -19.33
N VAL A 159 54.91 43.52 -20.01
CA VAL A 159 54.99 43.59 -21.47
C VAL A 159 55.98 42.56 -21.97
N GLY A 160 55.64 41.88 -23.08
CA GLY A 160 56.49 40.90 -23.73
C GLY A 160 57.83 41.49 -24.19
N TYR A 161 58.91 40.75 -23.96
CA TYR A 161 60.22 41.10 -24.48
C TYR A 161 60.23 41.06 -26.00
N GLY A 162 61.05 41.92 -26.62
CA GLY A 162 61.15 42.03 -28.07
C GLY A 162 62.53 42.55 -28.48
N GLN A 163 62.89 42.35 -29.74
CA GLN A 163 64.22 42.73 -30.24
C GLN A 163 64.40 44.26 -30.39
N GLU A 164 63.28 44.99 -30.46
CA GLU A 164 63.23 46.42 -30.76
C GLU A 164 62.95 47.29 -29.53
N GLU A 165 63.57 48.47 -29.54
CA GLU A 165 63.30 49.59 -28.63
C GLU A 165 63.30 49.21 -27.12
N ASP A 166 62.32 49.73 -26.38
CA ASP A 166 62.17 49.61 -24.93
C ASP A 166 61.78 48.21 -24.47
N ARG A 167 61.40 47.32 -25.38
CA ARG A 167 61.07 45.92 -25.05
C ARG A 167 62.29 45.01 -25.00
N THR A 168 63.47 45.51 -25.34
CA THR A 168 64.71 44.73 -25.32
C THR A 168 65.03 44.23 -23.89
N PRO A 169 65.12 42.91 -23.62
CA PRO A 169 65.48 42.37 -22.31
C PRO A 169 66.95 42.62 -22.00
N ARG A 170 67.23 43.25 -20.86
CA ARG A 170 68.57 43.58 -20.36
C ARG A 170 68.85 42.82 -19.07
N VAL A 171 70.02 42.20 -19.00
CA VAL A 171 70.51 41.47 -17.83
C VAL A 171 71.29 42.42 -16.93
N LEU A 172 70.85 42.54 -15.67
CA LEU A 172 71.56 43.28 -14.63
C LEU A 172 72.74 42.46 -14.08
N GLY A 173 73.66 43.07 -13.34
CA GLY A 173 74.85 42.39 -12.80
C GLY A 173 74.56 41.21 -11.87
N CYS A 174 73.35 41.15 -11.31
CA CYS A 174 72.86 40.02 -10.52
C CYS A 174 72.23 38.87 -11.33
N GLY A 175 72.05 39.04 -12.65
CA GLY A 175 71.42 38.05 -13.53
C GLY A 175 69.92 38.26 -13.80
N HIS A 176 69.23 39.13 -13.07
CA HIS A 176 67.83 39.44 -13.36
C HIS A 176 67.65 40.18 -14.69
N THR A 177 66.56 39.88 -15.39
CA THR A 177 66.25 40.47 -16.70
C THR A 177 65.08 41.44 -16.59
N ILE A 178 65.22 42.63 -17.17
CA ILE A 178 64.14 43.64 -17.26
C ILE A 178 64.17 44.30 -18.64
N CYS A 179 63.06 44.84 -19.13
CA CYS A 179 63.07 45.48 -20.44
C CYS A 179 63.83 46.81 -20.39
N LEU A 180 64.37 47.26 -21.53
CA LEU A 180 65.13 48.50 -21.63
C LEU A 180 64.32 49.73 -21.18
N GLY A 181 63.01 49.75 -21.42
CA GLY A 181 62.11 50.79 -20.92
C GLY A 181 62.07 50.84 -19.40
N CYS A 182 61.96 49.68 -18.74
CA CYS A 182 62.03 49.63 -17.29
C CYS A 182 63.43 49.96 -16.76
N CYS A 183 64.51 49.59 -17.47
CA CYS A 183 65.86 50.04 -17.12
C CYS A 183 65.93 51.58 -17.11
N LYS A 184 65.39 52.24 -18.14
CA LYS A 184 65.38 53.72 -18.23
C LYS A 184 64.70 54.36 -17.02
N MET A 185 63.62 53.76 -16.54
CA MET A 185 62.85 54.29 -15.40
C MET A 185 63.60 54.23 -14.07
N ILE A 186 64.42 53.20 -13.85
CA ILE A 186 65.06 52.95 -12.54
C ILE A 186 66.57 53.23 -12.52
N ALA A 187 67.16 53.58 -13.68
CA ALA A 187 68.56 53.89 -13.79
C ALA A 187 68.92 55.21 -13.08
N GLN A 188 70.07 55.20 -12.42
CA GLN A 188 70.76 56.37 -11.89
C GLN A 188 71.95 56.70 -12.79
N PRO A 189 72.58 57.89 -12.66
CA PRO A 189 73.63 58.34 -13.57
C PRO A 189 74.80 57.36 -13.76
N ASP A 190 75.17 56.63 -12.72
CA ASP A 190 76.33 55.74 -12.69
C ASP A 190 76.00 54.29 -12.27
N GLN A 191 74.74 54.00 -11.94
CA GLN A 191 74.33 52.72 -11.40
C GLN A 191 72.87 52.37 -11.69
N ILE A 192 72.54 51.08 -11.60
CA ILE A 192 71.16 50.61 -11.59
C ILE A 192 70.96 49.59 -10.48
N GLN A 193 70.00 49.84 -9.60
CA GLN A 193 69.65 48.91 -8.52
C GLN A 193 68.57 47.94 -9.00
N CYS A 194 68.83 46.64 -8.86
CA CYS A 194 67.87 45.61 -9.24
C CYS A 194 66.60 45.70 -8.38
N PRO A 195 65.39 45.77 -8.96
CA PRO A 195 64.15 45.87 -8.19
C PRO A 195 63.79 44.57 -7.47
N PHE A 196 64.34 43.43 -7.88
CA PHE A 196 64.02 42.12 -7.31
C PHE A 196 64.92 41.73 -6.14
N CYS A 197 66.24 41.94 -6.27
CA CYS A 197 67.22 41.52 -5.27
C CYS A 197 68.07 42.66 -4.69
N ARG A 198 67.80 43.91 -5.09
CA ARG A 198 68.47 45.13 -4.61
C ARG A 198 69.97 45.22 -4.91
N PHE A 199 70.54 44.28 -5.66
CA PHE A 199 71.93 44.32 -6.12
C PHE A 199 72.18 45.52 -7.04
N VAL A 200 73.27 46.23 -6.80
CA VAL A 200 73.65 47.43 -7.57
C VAL A 200 74.57 47.02 -8.71
N THR A 201 74.15 47.32 -9.94
CA THR A 201 74.97 47.13 -11.15
C THR A 201 75.60 48.46 -11.51
N GLN A 202 76.92 48.56 -11.43
CA GLN A 202 77.65 49.77 -11.80
C GLN A 202 77.74 49.93 -13.32
N LEU A 203 77.51 51.14 -13.80
CA LEU A 203 77.47 51.54 -15.22
C LEU A 203 78.76 52.28 -15.63
N THR A 204 79.91 51.88 -15.10
CA THR A 204 81.21 52.55 -15.27
C THR A 204 81.55 52.83 -16.74
N GLY A 205 81.26 54.05 -17.21
CA GLY A 205 81.46 54.49 -18.59
C GLY A 205 80.52 53.88 -19.64
N ARG A 206 79.41 53.24 -19.23
CA ARG A 206 78.47 52.56 -20.13
C ARG A 206 77.05 53.05 -19.90
N THR A 207 76.28 53.29 -20.95
CA THR A 207 74.83 53.53 -20.79
C THR A 207 74.08 52.22 -20.59
N ILE A 208 72.85 52.28 -20.07
CA ILE A 208 71.94 51.12 -19.91
C ILE A 208 71.73 50.31 -21.20
N SER A 209 71.90 50.93 -22.38
CA SER A 209 71.81 50.26 -23.68
C SER A 209 72.93 49.25 -23.92
N HIS A 210 74.02 49.34 -23.16
CA HIS A 210 75.17 48.44 -23.21
C HIS A 210 75.05 47.26 -22.23
N LEU A 211 74.00 47.21 -21.41
CA LEU A 211 73.74 46.02 -20.60
C LEU A 211 73.50 44.82 -21.52
N PRO A 212 74.02 43.62 -21.18
CA PRO A 212 73.86 42.43 -22.02
C PRO A 212 72.39 42.17 -22.34
N LYS A 213 72.09 41.86 -23.61
CA LYS A 213 70.75 41.41 -24.00
C LYS A 213 70.56 39.96 -23.54
N ASN A 214 69.40 39.65 -22.99
CA ASN A 214 69.04 38.25 -22.73
C ASN A 214 68.44 37.63 -24.00
N TYR A 215 69.28 36.99 -24.83
CA TYR A 215 68.82 36.37 -26.07
C TYR A 215 67.94 35.13 -25.85
N LEU A 216 67.98 34.52 -24.67
CA LEU A 216 67.17 33.34 -24.35
C LEU A 216 65.67 33.66 -24.29
N VAL A 217 65.32 34.88 -23.88
CA VAL A 217 63.93 35.36 -23.85
C VAL A 217 63.54 36.16 -25.10
N LEU A 218 64.47 36.32 -26.06
CA LEU A 218 64.22 36.96 -27.36
C LEU A 218 63.89 35.97 -28.49
N ASN A 219 64.24 34.69 -28.32
CA ASN A 219 64.19 33.68 -29.39
C ASN A 219 63.35 32.44 -29.01
N MET A 220 62.10 32.63 -28.61
CA MET A 220 61.12 31.53 -28.57
C MET A 220 59.71 31.97 -28.94
#